data_AF-A0A3P9ASG2-F1
#
_entry.id   AF-A0A3P9ASG2-F1
#
_cell.length_a   1.000
_cell.length_b   1.000
_cell.length_c   1.000
_cell.angle_alpha   90.00
_cell.angle_beta   90.00
_cell.angle_gamma   90.00
#
_symmetry.space_group_name_H-M   'P 1'
#
loop_
_entity.id
_entity.type
_entity.pdbx_description
1 polymer ?
#
loop_
_entity_poly.entity_id
_entity_poly.type
_entity_poly.pdbx_seq_one_letter_code
_entity_poly.pdbx_strand_id
1 'polypeptide(L)'
;MHSSSLLLKSCFLAANLLVLMTLTGDKELSICPYGWTQVGSRCFTYNQTPMSWDSAKRHCWGLGANLASVHTYWEHQRLVQLLGNTPVWIGGSKGLKTAEQRGQRGGRNRTR
;
A
#
# COMPACT_ATOMS: atom_id res chain seq x y z
N MET A 1 35.86 16.66 19.83
CA MET A 1 35.74 15.22 19.52
C MET A 1 35.15 14.52 20.75
N HIS A 2 34.10 13.71 20.53
CA HIS A 2 33.37 12.85 21.49
C HIS A 2 32.59 13.52 22.66
N SER A 3 31.42 14.07 22.31
CA SER A 3 30.16 14.11 23.09
C SER A 3 29.08 13.72 22.07
N SER A 4 28.27 12.64 22.17
CA SER A 4 27.17 12.44 23.13
C SER A 4 26.67 10.96 23.15
N SER A 5 27.50 9.97 22.81
CA SER A 5 27.06 8.58 22.52
C SER A 5 27.04 7.60 23.72
N LEU A 6 27.11 8.09 24.96
CA LEU A 6 27.30 7.23 26.14
C LEU A 6 26.01 6.92 26.94
N LEU A 7 24.90 7.63 26.73
CA LEU A 7 23.63 7.34 27.43
C LEU A 7 22.87 6.13 26.84
N LEU A 8 23.12 5.75 25.59
CA LEU A 8 22.45 4.59 24.99
C LEU A 8 23.13 3.26 25.39
N LYS A 9 24.38 3.27 25.89
CA LYS A 9 25.14 2.04 26.17
C LYS A 9 24.97 1.50 27.60
N SER A 10 24.56 2.30 28.59
CA SER A 10 24.40 1.81 29.97
C SER A 10 23.10 1.04 30.22
N CYS A 11 22.06 1.21 29.38
CA CYS A 11 20.85 0.39 29.46
C CYS A 11 21.05 -1.05 28.96
N PHE A 12 22.09 -1.33 28.18
CA PHE A 12 22.25 -2.64 27.53
C PHE A 12 23.07 -3.67 28.32
N LEU A 13 23.82 -3.27 29.34
CA LEU A 13 24.73 -4.21 30.03
C LEU A 13 24.12 -4.93 31.25
N ALA A 14 22.89 -4.63 31.66
CA ALA A 14 22.20 -5.37 32.73
C ALA A 14 21.40 -6.59 32.24
N ALA A 15 21.24 -6.79 30.92
CA ALA A 15 20.38 -7.84 30.37
C ALA A 15 21.15 -8.92 29.58
N ASN A 16 22.46 -9.08 29.83
CA ASN A 16 23.30 -10.17 29.31
C ASN A 16 22.94 -11.58 29.85
N LEU A 17 21.68 -11.79 30.25
CA LEU A 17 21.07 -13.11 30.48
C LEU A 17 19.89 -13.38 29.54
N LEU A 18 19.48 -12.43 28.69
CA LEU A 18 18.45 -12.63 27.68
C LEU A 18 19.00 -12.55 26.25
N VAL A 19 20.25 -12.99 26.07
CA VAL A 19 20.89 -13.24 24.76
C VAL A 19 20.32 -14.54 24.16
N LEU A 20 19.01 -14.54 23.93
CA LEU A 20 18.28 -15.50 23.08
C LEU A 20 17.49 -14.78 21.97
N MET A 21 17.51 -13.45 21.91
CA MET A 21 16.88 -12.66 20.85
C MET A 21 17.80 -12.45 19.62
N THR A 22 18.81 -13.31 19.42
CA THR A 22 19.83 -13.11 18.37
C THR A 22 19.90 -14.24 17.35
N LEU A 23 18.80 -14.94 17.03
CA LEU A 23 18.84 -15.97 15.97
C LEU A 23 17.61 -16.01 15.04
N THR A 24 16.96 -14.90 14.74
CA THR A 24 16.35 -14.74 13.41
C THR A 24 16.45 -13.29 13.00
N GLY A 25 17.40 -12.97 12.12
CA GLY A 25 17.05 -11.98 11.12
C GLY A 25 15.86 -12.59 10.40
N ASP A 26 14.67 -12.05 10.62
CA ASP A 26 13.52 -12.43 9.83
C ASP A 26 13.85 -12.04 8.38
N LYS A 27 14.48 -12.96 7.65
CA LYS A 27 13.95 -13.31 6.34
C LYS A 27 12.52 -13.72 6.66
N GLU A 28 11.64 -12.74 6.79
CA GLU A 28 10.22 -12.96 6.75
C GLU A 28 10.06 -13.77 5.48
N LEU A 29 9.85 -15.08 5.63
CA LEU A 29 9.21 -15.88 4.61
C LEU A 29 7.95 -15.07 4.39
N SER A 30 7.97 -14.22 3.36
CA SER A 30 7.02 -13.12 3.16
C SER A 30 5.77 -13.76 2.59
N ILE A 31 5.19 -14.60 3.42
CA ILE A 31 3.96 -15.31 3.19
C ILE A 31 2.92 -14.23 3.43
N CYS A 32 2.50 -13.64 2.31
CA CYS A 32 1.40 -12.71 2.33
C CYS A 32 0.19 -13.35 3.05
N PRO A 33 -0.61 -12.57 3.79
CA PRO A 33 -1.77 -13.11 4.48
C PRO A 33 -2.70 -13.85 3.51
N TYR A 34 -3.54 -14.75 4.03
CA TYR A 34 -4.52 -15.44 3.18
C TYR A 34 -5.36 -14.44 2.36
N GLY A 35 -5.48 -14.69 1.04
CA GLY A 35 -6.15 -13.78 0.10
C GLY A 35 -5.27 -12.64 -0.46
N TRP A 36 -3.97 -12.64 -0.15
CA TRP A 36 -2.98 -11.72 -0.71
C TRP A 36 -1.99 -12.48 -1.59
N THR A 37 -1.56 -11.82 -2.67
CA THR A 37 -0.58 -12.35 -3.61
C THR A 37 0.75 -11.63 -3.43
N GLN A 38 1.82 -12.40 -3.26
CA GLN A 38 3.17 -11.86 -3.21
C GLN A 38 3.65 -11.46 -4.61
N VAL A 39 4.16 -10.24 -4.71
CA VAL A 39 4.84 -9.72 -5.90
C VAL A 39 6.10 -9.00 -5.43
N GLY A 40 7.25 -9.65 -5.61
CA GLY A 40 8.51 -9.19 -5.04
C GLY A 40 8.48 -9.23 -3.51
N SER A 41 8.84 -8.12 -2.87
CA SER A 41 8.80 -7.98 -1.40
C SER A 41 7.47 -7.40 -0.88
N ARG A 42 6.44 -7.30 -1.73
CA ARG A 42 5.16 -6.66 -1.40
C ARG A 42 4.00 -7.63 -1.59
N CYS A 43 2.93 -7.38 -0.84
CA CYS A 43 1.69 -8.15 -0.90
C CYS A 43 0.58 -7.30 -1.52
N PHE A 44 -0.16 -7.89 -2.47
CA PHE A 44 -1.27 -7.24 -3.16
C PHE A 44 -2.55 -8.05 -2.98
N THR A 45 -3.67 -7.37 -2.79
CA THR A 45 -5.00 -7.97 -2.85
C THR A 45 -5.90 -7.13 -3.75
N TYR A 46 -6.94 -7.74 -4.30
CA TYR A 46 -7.90 -7.07 -5.15
C TYR A 46 -9.31 -7.50 -4.80
N ASN A 47 -10.25 -6.58 -4.90
CA ASN A 47 -11.67 -6.82 -4.69
C ASN A 47 -12.40 -6.65 -6.02
N GLN A 48 -13.14 -7.66 -6.44
CA GLN A 48 -13.89 -7.67 -7.70
C GLN A 48 -15.17 -6.80 -7.64
N THR A 49 -15.57 -6.36 -6.44
CA THR A 49 -16.77 -5.54 -6.26
C THR A 49 -16.57 -4.15 -6.86
N PRO A 50 -17.36 -3.73 -7.86
CA PRO A 50 -17.27 -2.39 -8.41
C PRO A 50 -17.57 -1.34 -7.35
N MET A 51 -16.66 -0.39 -7.18
CA MET A 51 -16.81 0.69 -6.22
C MET A 51 -16.15 1.97 -6.73
N SER A 52 -16.52 3.13 -6.17
CA SER A 52 -15.85 4.39 -6.47
C SER A 52 -14.42 4.38 -5.92
N TRP A 53 -13.54 5.21 -6.49
CA TRP A 53 -12.16 5.35 -6.03
C TRP A 53 -12.08 5.68 -4.52
N ASP A 54 -12.93 6.57 -4.03
CA ASP A 54 -12.94 6.99 -2.61
C ASP A 54 -13.40 5.84 -1.69
N SER A 55 -14.30 4.97 -2.17
CA SER A 55 -14.70 3.75 -1.46
C SER A 55 -13.61 2.68 -1.49
N ALA A 56 -12.94 2.49 -2.63
CA ALA A 56 -11.80 1.57 -2.76
C ALA A 56 -10.66 1.96 -1.82
N LYS A 57 -10.33 3.25 -1.76
CA LYS A 57 -9.32 3.77 -0.85
C LYS A 57 -9.65 3.49 0.62
N ARG A 58 -10.90 3.77 1.04
CA ARG A 58 -11.37 3.47 2.41
C ARG A 58 -11.40 1.97 2.70
N HIS A 59 -11.76 1.15 1.72
CA HIS A 59 -11.74 -0.30 1.85
C HIS A 59 -10.32 -0.81 2.13
N CYS A 60 -9.33 -0.38 1.34
CA CYS A 60 -7.94 -0.72 1.59
C CYS A 60 -7.46 -0.26 2.97
N TRP A 61 -7.84 0.96 3.40
CA TRP A 61 -7.53 1.44 4.74
C TRP A 61 -8.12 0.59 5.85
N GLY A 62 -9.36 0.09 5.68
CA GLY A 62 -9.99 -0.84 6.62
C GLY A 62 -9.25 -2.17 6.75
N LEU A 63 -8.46 -2.55 5.73
CA LEU A 63 -7.59 -3.73 5.73
C LEU A 63 -6.17 -3.42 6.26
N GLY A 64 -5.90 -2.20 6.74
CA GLY A 64 -4.56 -1.77 7.13
C GLY A 64 -3.60 -1.55 5.95
N ALA A 65 -4.13 -1.38 4.73
CA ALA A 65 -3.36 -1.26 3.50
C ALA A 65 -3.71 0.02 2.72
N ASN A 66 -3.03 0.24 1.59
CA ASN A 66 -3.30 1.37 0.69
C ASN A 66 -3.63 0.86 -0.72
N LEU A 67 -4.25 1.71 -1.54
CA LEU A 67 -4.40 1.42 -2.97
C LEU A 67 -3.03 1.15 -3.59
N ALA A 68 -2.96 0.12 -4.42
CA ALA A 68 -1.71 -0.39 -4.99
C ALA A 68 -0.99 0.68 -5.83
N SER A 69 0.28 0.96 -5.51
CA SER A 69 1.17 1.74 -6.36
C SER A 69 2.12 0.80 -7.10
N VAL A 70 2.09 0.85 -8.43
CA VAL A 70 2.94 0.03 -9.28
C VAL A 70 4.24 0.79 -9.56
N HIS A 71 5.37 0.23 -9.14
CA HIS A 71 6.67 0.92 -9.22
C HIS A 71 7.64 0.24 -10.18
N THR A 72 7.40 -1.03 -10.51
CA THR A 72 8.27 -1.80 -11.40
C THR A 72 7.49 -2.43 -12.53
N TYR A 73 8.18 -2.67 -13.64
CA TYR A 73 7.62 -3.40 -14.79
C TYR A 73 7.13 -4.80 -14.39
N TRP A 74 7.88 -5.48 -13.53
CA TRP A 74 7.54 -6.80 -13.01
C TRP A 74 6.22 -6.80 -12.23
N GLU A 75 6.00 -5.80 -11.38
CA GLU A 75 4.73 -5.65 -10.66
C GLU A 75 3.57 -5.39 -11.61
N HIS A 76 3.77 -4.52 -12.61
CA HIS A 76 2.78 -4.26 -13.63
C HIS A 76 2.38 -5.55 -14.36
N GLN A 77 3.37 -6.31 -14.86
CA GLN A 77 3.10 -7.57 -15.56
C GLN A 77 2.40 -8.59 -14.66
N ARG A 78 2.83 -8.71 -13.41
CA ARG A 78 2.22 -9.67 -12.48
C ARG A 78 0.78 -9.29 -12.16
N LEU A 79 0.48 -8.02 -11.94
CA LEU A 79 -0.88 -7.54 -11.70
C LEU A 79 -1.78 -7.74 -12.93
N VAL A 80 -1.27 -7.49 -14.14
CA VAL A 80 -2.01 -7.76 -15.39
C VAL A 80 -2.33 -9.24 -15.54
N GLN A 81 -1.41 -10.14 -15.20
CA GLN A 81 -1.67 -11.59 -15.20
C GLN A 81 -2.75 -12.00 -14.18
N LEU A 82 -2.77 -11.38 -13.00
CA LEU A 82 -3.72 -11.70 -11.93
C LEU A 82 -5.12 -11.14 -12.19
N LEU A 83 -5.20 -9.95 -12.77
CA LEU A 83 -6.44 -9.20 -12.96
C LEU A 83 -7.03 -9.38 -14.37
N GLY A 84 -6.23 -9.85 -15.32
CA GLY A 84 -6.58 -9.90 -16.73
C GLY A 84 -6.95 -8.52 -17.26
N ASN A 85 -8.05 -8.45 -17.99
CA ASN A 85 -8.57 -7.22 -18.57
C ASN A 85 -9.54 -6.46 -17.65
N THR A 86 -9.52 -6.76 -16.34
CA THR A 86 -10.44 -6.15 -15.38
C THR A 86 -9.96 -4.75 -15.00
N PRO A 87 -10.78 -3.70 -15.19
CA PRO A 87 -10.41 -2.35 -14.75
C PRO A 87 -10.36 -2.29 -13.22
N VAL A 88 -9.22 -1.86 -12.67
CA VAL A 88 -9.02 -1.73 -11.22
C VAL A 88 -8.55 -0.33 -10.85
N TRP A 89 -8.89 0.11 -9.63
CA TRP A 89 -8.35 1.34 -9.06
C TRP A 89 -6.94 1.09 -8.53
N ILE A 90 -5.99 1.91 -8.98
CA ILE A 90 -4.63 1.98 -8.43
C ILE A 90 -4.42 3.28 -7.66
N GLY A 91 -3.38 3.29 -6.83
CA GLY A 91 -3.01 4.43 -5.99
C GLY A 91 -2.49 5.59 -6.83
N GLY A 92 -3.31 6.64 -6.91
CA GLY A 92 -2.92 7.97 -7.39
C GLY A 92 -3.64 8.99 -6.53
N SER A 93 -2.90 9.78 -5.76
CA SER A 93 -3.48 10.90 -5.03
C SER A 93 -4.23 11.78 -6.04
N LYS A 94 -5.53 12.06 -5.81
CA LYS A 94 -6.21 13.15 -6.53
C LYS A 94 -5.49 14.46 -6.20
N GLY A 95 -4.46 14.76 -6.99
CA GLY A 95 -3.54 15.89 -6.81
C GLY A 95 -3.20 16.63 -8.11
N LEU A 96 -3.70 16.17 -9.26
CA LEU A 96 -3.87 17.02 -10.44
C LEU A 96 -5.32 16.93 -10.90
N LYS A 97 -6.08 17.99 -10.66
CA LYS A 97 -7.17 18.33 -11.57
C LYS A 97 -6.49 18.86 -12.83
N THR A 98 -6.15 17.99 -13.76
CA THR A 98 -5.91 18.45 -15.13
C THR A 98 -7.22 19.06 -15.64
N ALA A 99 -7.12 20.22 -16.26
CA ALA A 99 -8.21 21.14 -16.58
C ALA A 99 -9.19 20.64 -17.68
N GLU A 100 -9.43 19.33 -17.74
CA GLU A 100 -10.20 18.65 -18.79
C GLU A 100 -11.44 17.95 -18.21
N GLN A 101 -12.19 18.63 -17.33
CA GLN A 101 -13.56 18.21 -16.98
C GLN A 101 -14.50 19.41 -16.87
N ARG A 102 -14.51 20.23 -17.92
CA ARG A 102 -15.62 21.14 -18.18
C ARG A 102 -16.55 20.53 -19.22
N GLY A 103 -17.36 19.57 -18.78
CA GLY A 103 -18.39 19.00 -19.64
C GLY A 103 -19.13 17.83 -19.02
N GLN A 104 -19.98 18.10 -18.01
CA GLN A 104 -21.21 17.36 -17.68
C GLN A 104 -21.74 17.78 -16.29
N ARG A 105 -22.44 18.92 -16.24
CA ARG A 105 -23.63 19.11 -15.40
C ARG A 105 -24.67 19.65 -16.36
N GLY A 106 -25.61 18.84 -16.82
CA GLY A 106 -26.74 18.45 -15.98
C GLY A 106 -27.80 19.52 -16.19
N GLY A 107 -28.78 19.22 -17.06
CA GLY A 107 -29.83 20.13 -17.46
C GLY A 107 -30.57 20.74 -16.26
N ARG A 108 -30.78 22.06 -16.32
CA ARG A 108 -31.85 22.73 -15.61
C ARG A 108 -32.82 23.28 -16.63
N ASN A 109 -34.04 22.78 -16.57
CA ASN A 109 -35.24 23.42 -17.11
C ASN A 109 -35.17 24.94 -16.89
N ARG A 110 -35.28 25.70 -17.98
CA ARG A 110 -35.84 27.04 -17.92
C ARG A 110 -37.07 27.04 -18.81
N THR A 111 -38.20 26.83 -18.17
CA THR A 111 -39.52 27.17 -18.67
C THR A 111 -39.60 28.68 -18.89
N ARG A 112 -40.18 29.01 -20.05
CA ARG A 112 -40.76 30.30 -20.48
C ARG A 112 -39.79 31.37 -20.98
#